data_AF-A0A2T6B894-F1
#
_entry.id   AF-A0A2T6B894-F1
#
_cell.length_a   1.000
_cell.length_b   1.000
_cell.length_c   1.000
_cell.angle_alpha   90.00
_cell.angle_beta   90.00
_cell.angle_gamma   90.00
#
_symmetry.space_group_name_H-M   'P 1'
#
loop_
_entity.id
_entity.type
_entity.pdbx_description
1 polymer ?
#
loop_
_entity_poly.entity_id
_entity_poly.type
_entity_poly.pdbx_seq_one_letter_code
_entity_poly.pdbx_strand_id
1 'polypeptide(L)'
;MSKPGPGPFGYYVNLDERGDFYADVRNPSGETIFEIHAEEDGSIGLIDDGFMRHKTDLGGLRDHLAELGLIGPDAELLPSDRFEARLDADPEDPEP
;
A
#
# COMPACT_ATOMS: atom_id res chain seq x y z
N MET A 1 -20.29 6.63 9.02
CA MET A 1 -18.87 6.40 8.66
C MET A 1 -18.75 6.66 7.17
N SER A 2 -18.07 7.73 6.77
CA SER A 2 -17.78 7.96 5.36
C SER A 2 -16.87 6.84 4.88
N LYS A 3 -17.24 6.17 3.78
CA LYS A 3 -16.33 5.21 3.13
C LYS A 3 -15.02 5.95 2.82
N PRO A 4 -13.85 5.35 3.07
CA PRO A 4 -12.60 5.93 2.57
C PRO A 4 -12.79 6.18 1.07
N GLY A 5 -12.45 7.41 0.64
CA GLY A 5 -12.61 7.81 -0.76
C GLY A 5 -11.83 6.88 -1.70
N PRO A 6 -12.13 6.91 -3.01
CA PRO A 6 -11.46 6.06 -4.01
C PRO A 6 -10.01 6.48 -4.28
N GLY A 7 -9.39 7.24 -3.36
CA GLY A 7 -8.07 7.83 -3.56
C GLY A 7 -7.03 6.75 -3.83
N PRO A 8 -5.97 7.09 -4.58
CA PRO A 8 -4.87 6.17 -4.76
C PRO A 8 -4.23 5.92 -3.39
N PHE A 9 -3.75 4.70 -3.18
CA PHE A 9 -2.94 4.30 -2.04
C PHE A 9 -1.55 3.93 -2.55
N GLY A 10 -0.52 4.25 -1.78
CA GLY A 10 0.87 3.96 -2.12
C GLY A 10 1.37 2.73 -1.38
N TYR A 11 2.00 1.80 -2.08
CA TYR A 11 2.72 0.66 -1.53
C TYR A 11 4.23 0.93 -1.52
N TYR A 12 4.82 0.96 -0.32
CA TYR A 12 6.22 1.28 -0.09
C TYR A 12 6.94 0.04 0.42
N VAL A 13 7.97 -0.40 -0.29
CA VAL A 13 8.89 -1.42 0.21
C VAL A 13 10.06 -0.72 0.89
N ASN A 14 10.09 -0.79 2.21
CA ASN A 14 11.12 -0.21 3.05
C ASN A 14 12.02 -1.38 3.50
N LEU A 15 13.19 -1.55 2.90
CA LEU A 15 14.17 -2.48 3.47
C LEU A 15 14.59 -1.93 4.84
N ASP A 16 14.52 -2.75 5.88
CA ASP A 16 15.05 -2.33 7.19
C ASP A 16 16.59 -2.30 7.18
N GLU A 17 17.20 -1.80 8.25
CA GLU A 17 18.66 -1.65 8.35
C GLU A 17 19.43 -2.98 8.28
N ARG A 18 18.75 -4.12 8.42
CA ARG A 18 19.31 -5.47 8.38
C ARG A 18 19.03 -6.16 7.04
N GLY A 19 18.25 -5.52 6.17
CA GLY A 19 17.78 -6.06 4.90
C GLY A 19 16.55 -6.96 5.04
N ASP A 20 15.94 -7.00 6.23
CA ASP A 20 14.69 -7.71 6.44
C ASP A 20 13.57 -6.93 5.74
N PHE A 21 12.65 -7.68 5.14
CA PHE A 21 11.61 -7.08 4.33
C PHE A 21 10.57 -6.41 5.22
N TYR A 22 10.37 -5.11 5.00
CA TYR A 22 9.26 -4.35 5.53
C TYR A 22 8.59 -3.59 4.39
N ALA A 23 7.27 -3.49 4.45
CA ALA A 23 6.50 -2.70 3.51
C ALA A 23 5.28 -2.11 4.19
N ASP A 24 4.81 -0.97 3.67
CA ASP A 24 3.65 -0.29 4.23
C ASP A 24 2.77 0.31 3.14
N VAL A 25 1.48 0.44 3.43
CA VAL A 25 0.48 1.06 2.56
C VAL A 25 0.07 2.40 3.14
N ARG A 26 0.16 3.46 2.34
CA ARG A 26 -0.15 4.83 2.75
C ARG A 26 -1.32 5.41 1.99
N ASN A 27 -2.09 6.27 2.66
CA ASN A 27 -3.12 7.10 2.03
C ASN A 27 -2.51 8.39 1.43
N PRO A 28 -3.29 9.19 0.67
CA PRO A 28 -2.82 10.46 0.09
C PRO A 28 -2.32 11.50 1.09
N SER A 29 -2.69 11.39 2.37
CA SER A 29 -2.19 12.26 3.44
C SER A 29 -0.84 11.80 3.99
N GLY A 30 -0.28 10.72 3.46
CA GLY A 30 0.98 10.11 3.92
C GLY A 30 0.84 9.24 5.16
N GLU A 31 -0.38 9.01 5.66
CA GLU A 31 -0.62 8.15 6.81
C GLU A 31 -0.57 6.67 6.40
N THR A 32 0.23 5.89 7.11
CA THR A 32 0.29 4.43 6.97
C THR A 32 -0.99 3.80 7.53
N ILE A 33 -1.69 3.07 6.68
CA ILE A 33 -2.95 2.38 7.00
C ILE A 33 -2.78 0.86 7.19
N PHE A 34 -1.64 0.32 6.75
CA PHE A 34 -1.33 -1.11 6.84
C PHE A 34 0.18 -1.35 6.73
N GLU A 35 0.69 -2.33 7.47
CA GLU A 35 2.10 -2.70 7.52
C GLU A 35 2.29 -4.19 7.26
N ILE A 36 3.39 -4.53 6.61
CA ILE A 36 3.80 -5.90 6.29
C ILE A 36 5.23 -6.07 6.78
N HIS A 37 5.42 -6.98 7.72
CA HIS A 37 6.73 -7.35 8.23
C HIS A 37 7.03 -8.78 7.80
N ALA A 38 8.29 -9.04 7.45
CA ALA A 38 8.77 -10.41 7.39
C ALA A 38 8.81 -11.02 8.80
N GLU A 39 8.54 -12.33 8.88
CA GLU A 39 8.75 -13.10 10.10
C GLU A 39 10.25 -13.35 10.33
N GLU A 40 10.61 -13.94 11.49
CA GLU A 40 12.01 -14.20 11.86
C GLU A 40 12.76 -15.09 10.86
N ASP A 41 12.05 -15.90 10.07
CA ASP A 41 12.61 -16.76 9.03
C ASP A 41 12.62 -16.12 7.63
N GLY A 42 12.19 -14.85 7.51
CA GLY A 42 12.12 -14.10 6.27
C GLY A 42 10.87 -14.35 5.42
N SER A 43 9.93 -15.18 5.90
CA SER A 43 8.63 -15.38 5.28
C SER A 43 7.72 -14.16 5.42
N ILE A 44 6.67 -14.08 4.60
CA ILE A 44 5.67 -13.01 4.65
C ILE A 44 4.32 -13.69 4.78
N GLY A 45 3.67 -13.54 5.93
CA GLY A 45 2.40 -14.22 6.23
C GLY A 45 1.34 -14.03 5.14
N LEU A 46 1.23 -12.84 4.54
CA LEU A 46 0.26 -12.59 3.45
C LEU A 46 0.51 -13.43 2.19
N ILE A 47 1.75 -13.81 1.93
CA ILE A 47 2.10 -14.69 0.81
C ILE A 47 1.76 -16.13 1.18
N ASP A 48 2.13 -16.55 2.39
CA ASP A 48 1.95 -17.93 2.85
C ASP A 48 0.47 -18.28 3.08
N ASP A 49 -0.32 -17.31 3.54
CA ASP A 49 -1.78 -17.42 3.66
C ASP A 49 -2.50 -17.34 2.30
N GLY A 50 -1.79 -17.02 1.22
CA GLY A 50 -2.31 -17.00 -0.14
C GLY A 50 -3.04 -15.72 -0.55
N PHE A 51 -2.97 -14.65 0.26
CA PHE A 51 -3.50 -13.34 -0.10
C PHE A 51 -2.66 -12.65 -1.18
N MET A 52 -1.34 -12.85 -1.18
CA MET A 52 -0.40 -12.34 -2.18
C MET A 52 0.35 -13.50 -2.85
N ARG A 53 0.64 -13.39 -4.15
CA ARG A 53 1.45 -14.39 -4.88
C ARG A 53 2.95 -14.16 -4.76
N HIS A 54 3.35 -12.90 -4.55
CA HIS A 54 4.74 -12.46 -4.40
C HIS A 54 4.76 -11.04 -3.81
N LYS A 55 5.93 -10.54 -3.40
CA LYS A 55 6.11 -9.25 -2.67
C LYS A 55 5.49 -8.02 -3.35
N THR A 56 5.36 -8.02 -4.67
CA THR A 56 4.79 -6.91 -5.45
C THR A 56 3.36 -7.19 -5.97
N ASP A 57 2.67 -8.18 -5.41
CA ASP A 57 1.30 -8.52 -5.81
C ASP A 57 0.29 -7.51 -5.24
N LEU A 58 0.21 -6.35 -5.87
CA LEU A 58 -0.69 -5.27 -5.46
C LEU A 58 -2.17 -5.63 -5.64
N GLY A 59 -2.49 -6.54 -6.56
CA GLY A 59 -3.86 -7.00 -6.76
C GLY A 59 -4.35 -7.79 -5.55
N GLY A 60 -3.58 -8.80 -5.15
CA GLY A 60 -3.86 -9.59 -3.96
C GLY A 60 -3.87 -8.76 -2.68
N LEU A 61 -2.88 -7.87 -2.52
CA LEU A 61 -2.83 -6.96 -1.37
C LEU A 61 -4.05 -6.03 -1.32
N ARG A 62 -4.43 -5.39 -2.44
CA ARG A 62 -5.61 -4.53 -2.51
C ARG A 62 -6.88 -5.28 -2.12
N ASP A 63 -7.08 -6.47 -2.67
CA ASP A 63 -8.27 -7.27 -2.40
C ASP A 63 -8.36 -7.63 -0.91
N HIS A 64 -7.24 -8.02 -0.30
CA HIS A 64 -7.16 -8.27 1.13
C HIS A 64 -7.47 -7.02 1.98
N LEU A 65 -6.91 -5.85 1.63
CA LEU A 65 -7.20 -4.59 2.33
C LEU A 65 -8.66 -4.16 2.21
N ALA A 66 -9.29 -4.42 1.06
CA ALA A 66 -10.71 -4.17 0.85
C ALA A 66 -11.59 -5.12 1.69
N GLU A 67 -11.21 -6.40 1.82
CA GLU A 67 -11.87 -7.37 2.70
C GLU A 67 -11.78 -6.95 4.18
N LEU A 68 -10.65 -6.40 4.61
CA LEU A 68 -10.47 -5.81 5.95
C LEU A 68 -11.24 -4.50 6.14
N GLY A 69 -11.74 -3.88 5.08
CA GLY A 69 -12.46 -2.61 5.11
C GLY A 69 -11.57 -1.38 5.28
N LEU A 70 -10.26 -1.51 5.03
CA LEU A 70 -9.29 -0.41 5.13
C LEU A 70 -9.33 0.52 3.91
N ILE A 71 -9.63 -0.03 2.74
CA ILE A 71 -9.79 0.70 1.47
C ILE A 71 -11.10 0.32 0.78
N GLY A 72 -11.50 1.10 -0.24
CA GLY A 72 -12.64 0.77 -1.08
C GLY A 72 -12.35 -0.41 -2.03
N PRO A 73 -13.36 -1.19 -2.47
CA PRO A 73 -13.17 -2.32 -3.39
C PRO A 73 -12.63 -1.90 -4.76
N ASP A 74 -12.87 -0.64 -5.15
CA ASP A 74 -12.37 -0.05 -6.39
C ASP A 74 -11.18 0.89 -6.15
N ALA A 75 -10.59 0.88 -4.95
CA ALA A 75 -9.43 1.70 -4.64
C ALA A 75 -8.23 1.29 -5.49
N GLU A 76 -7.46 2.28 -5.91
CA GLU A 76 -6.24 2.06 -6.66
C GLU A 76 -5.06 1.88 -5.68
N LEU A 77 -4.31 0.79 -5.80
CA LEU A 77 -3.08 0.57 -5.05
C LEU A 77 -1.90 0.61 -6.02
N LEU A 78 -0.98 1.52 -5.80
CA LEU A 78 0.14 1.82 -6.70
C LEU A 78 1.48 1.55 -6.02
N PRO A 79 2.52 1.16 -6.77
CA PRO A 79 3.90 1.25 -6.29
C PRO A 79 4.23 2.70 -5.89
N SER A 80 5.10 2.89 -4.90
CA SER A 80 5.43 4.21 -4.37
C SER A 80 5.84 5.23 -5.45
N ASP A 81 6.68 4.87 -6.41
CA ASP A 81 7.09 5.78 -7.50
C ASP A 81 5.91 6.29 -8.35
N ARG A 82 4.91 5.43 -8.58
CA ARG A 82 3.69 5.79 -9.33
C ARG A 82 2.71 6.57 -8.48
N PHE A 83 2.63 6.23 -7.21
CA PHE A 83 1.80 6.93 -6.25
C PHE A 83 2.27 8.38 -6.08
N GLU A 84 3.56 8.62 -5.83
CA GLU A 84 4.12 9.97 -5.71
C GLU A 84 3.92 10.77 -7.00
N ALA A 85 4.21 10.18 -8.16
CA ALA A 85 3.96 10.84 -9.44
C ALA A 85 2.47 11.18 -9.66
N ARG A 86 1.56 10.41 -9.07
CA ARG A 86 0.11 10.66 -9.14
C ARG A 86 -0.33 11.78 -8.20
N LEU A 87 0.33 11.93 -7.05
CA LEU A 87 0.11 13.04 -6.12
C LEU A 87 0.66 14.35 -6.69
N ASP A 88 1.88 14.34 -7.26
CA ASP A 88 2.50 15.51 -7.88
C ASP A 88 1.76 16.02 -9.13
N ALA A 89 1.08 15.11 -9.84
CA ALA A 89 0.30 15.44 -11.03
C ALA A 89 -1.10 15.99 -10.74
N ASP A 90 -1.54 16.00 -9.47
CA ASP A 90 -2.84 16.58 -9.11
C ASP A 90 -2.71 18.11 -9.01
N PRO A 91 -3.30 18.90 -9.92
CA PRO A 91 -3.04 20.33 -10.07
C PRO A 91 -3.82 21.20 -9.06
N GLU A 92 -3.89 20.80 -7.78
CA GLU A 92 -4.61 21.55 -6.73
C GLU A 92 -3.82 22.73 -6.12
N ASP A 93 -2.67 23.11 -6.71
CA ASP A 93 -2.02 24.38 -6.35
C ASP A 93 -1.44 25.10 -7.60
N PRO A 94 -2.26 25.82 -8.39
CA PRO A 94 -1.71 26.89 -9.21
C PRO A 94 -1.19 27.97 -8.25
N GLU A 95 0.14 28.00 -8.02
CA GLU A 95 0.78 29.10 -7.29
C GLU A 95 0.28 30.46 -7.84
N PRO A 96 -0.03 31.43 -6.96
CA PRO A 96 -0.58 32.73 -7.34
C PRO A 96 0.36 33.61 -8.16
#